data_AF-B3PQK2-F1
#
_entry.id   AF-B3PQK2-F1
#
_cell.length_a   1.000
_cell.length_b   1.000
_cell.length_c   1.000
_cell.angle_alpha   90.00
_cell.angle_beta   90.00
_cell.angle_gamma   90.00
#
_symmetry.space_group_name_H-M   'P 1'
#
loop_
_entity.id
_entity.type
_entity.pdbx_description
1 polymer ?
#
loop_
_entity_poly.entity_id
_entity_poly.type
_entity_poly.pdbx_seq_one_letter_code
_entity_poly.pdbx_strand_id
1 'polypeptide(L)'
;MADDLSHSTSLGSLVDSLQRLNRKERYWLLRNALGQTGADLPLSRSFLERLGEEIGKCVSPSAWWAMDYHIDWLFSALVLDFFGGVCPDRFHNPRAVDSETVSSGRLIRGTNEDFDLIVAFDRTIILIEAKGVTSWGNKQIARKCQRLREWSELSDQIVPGFKTSSPVEIFVVLMSPKPPSRLDRVDWPTFVKTKDGEPFRLRLDLADAPEVFLAPERCDESGLPASMGDCWQLKPLGRPNLDEN
;
A
#
# COMPACT_ATOMS: atom_id res chain seq x y z
N MET A 1 -18.63 -48.36 12.97
CA MET A 1 -18.48 -47.52 11.78
C MET A 1 -18.22 -46.13 12.29
N ALA A 2 -16.94 -45.75 12.28
CA ALA A 2 -16.47 -44.45 12.71
C ALA A 2 -16.50 -43.55 11.48
N ASP A 3 -17.36 -42.54 11.47
CA ASP A 3 -17.26 -41.43 10.54
C ASP A 3 -16.39 -40.36 11.20
N ASP A 4 -15.15 -40.33 10.72
CA ASP A 4 -14.11 -39.37 11.03
C ASP A 4 -14.46 -38.04 10.33
N LEU A 5 -15.19 -37.17 11.02
CA LEU A 5 -15.41 -35.78 10.62
C LEU A 5 -14.11 -35.00 10.83
N SER A 6 -13.20 -35.15 9.88
CA SER A 6 -12.08 -34.25 9.68
C SER A 6 -12.60 -32.88 9.23
N HIS A 7 -13.03 -32.06 10.20
CA HIS A 7 -13.01 -30.62 10.01
C HIS A 7 -11.54 -30.20 9.86
N SER A 8 -11.07 -30.21 8.62
CA SER A 8 -9.94 -29.40 8.20
C SER A 8 -10.29 -27.96 8.54
N THR A 9 -9.81 -27.48 9.68
CA THR A 9 -9.65 -26.06 9.94
C THR A 9 -8.72 -25.55 8.86
N SER A 10 -9.28 -24.97 7.80
CA SER A 10 -8.49 -24.29 6.78
C SER A 10 -7.65 -23.25 7.53
N LEU A 11 -6.34 -23.46 7.56
CA LEU A 11 -5.41 -22.41 7.96
C LEU A 11 -5.69 -21.21 7.07
N GLY A 12 -5.75 -20.02 7.66
CA GLY A 12 -6.01 -18.79 6.92
C GLY A 12 -4.84 -18.47 6.00
N SER A 13 -5.14 -18.07 4.77
CA SER A 13 -4.17 -17.60 3.79
C SER A 13 -3.67 -16.18 4.12
N LEU A 14 -2.63 -15.73 3.40
CA LEU A 14 -2.16 -14.34 3.45
C LEU A 14 -3.28 -13.34 3.14
N VAL A 15 -4.07 -13.66 2.12
CA VAL A 15 -5.19 -12.84 1.69
C VAL A 15 -6.23 -12.75 2.81
N ASP A 16 -6.55 -13.86 3.47
CA ASP A 16 -7.49 -13.87 4.61
C ASP A 16 -6.96 -13.01 5.76
N SER A 17 -5.65 -13.06 6.01
CA SER A 17 -5.01 -12.25 7.05
C SER A 17 -5.08 -10.75 6.75
N LEU A 18 -4.86 -10.35 5.49
CA LEU A 18 -5.01 -8.98 5.05
C LEU A 18 -6.47 -8.51 5.12
N GLN A 19 -7.41 -9.35 4.67
CA GLN A 19 -8.84 -9.07 4.71
C GLN A 19 -9.35 -8.80 6.12
N ARG A 20 -8.98 -9.65 7.09
CA ARG A 20 -9.40 -9.54 8.49
C ARG A 20 -8.90 -8.28 9.18
N LEU A 21 -7.79 -7.70 8.71
CA LEU A 21 -7.23 -6.47 9.24
C LEU A 21 -7.72 -5.22 8.49
N ASN A 22 -8.37 -5.38 7.34
CA ASN A 22 -8.94 -4.26 6.58
C ASN A 22 -10.19 -3.69 7.25
N ARG A 23 -10.00 -2.67 8.10
CA ARG A 23 -11.08 -1.91 8.71
C ARG A 23 -11.25 -0.50 8.13
N LYS A 24 -10.75 -0.22 6.92
CA LYS A 24 -10.85 1.12 6.32
C LYS A 24 -12.30 1.41 5.91
N GLU A 25 -12.90 2.42 6.51
CA GLU A 25 -14.31 2.79 6.25
C GLU A 25 -14.57 3.10 4.77
N ARG A 26 -13.64 3.76 4.06
CA ARG A 26 -13.80 4.10 2.64
C ARG A 26 -13.93 2.86 1.75
N TYR A 27 -13.20 1.79 2.07
CA TYR A 27 -13.32 0.51 1.37
C TYR A 27 -14.73 -0.07 1.50
N TRP A 28 -15.24 -0.14 2.74
CA TRP A 28 -16.57 -0.67 3.02
C TRP A 28 -17.67 0.23 2.46
N LEU A 29 -17.49 1.56 2.49
CA LEU A 29 -18.40 2.53 1.89
C LEU A 29 -18.53 2.31 0.38
N LEU A 30 -17.41 2.19 -0.35
CA LEU A 30 -17.43 1.97 -1.80
C LEU A 30 -18.14 0.67 -2.18
N ARG A 31 -17.90 -0.42 -1.44
CA ARG A 31 -18.60 -1.69 -1.68
C ARG A 31 -20.10 -1.58 -1.48
N ASN A 32 -20.54 -0.90 -0.42
CA ASN A 32 -21.96 -0.65 -0.18
C ASN A 32 -22.56 0.25 -1.27
N ALA A 33 -21.88 1.34 -1.64
CA ALA A 33 -22.35 2.29 -2.65
C ALA A 33 -22.48 1.66 -4.04
N LEU A 34 -21.62 0.70 -4.38
CA LEU A 34 -21.63 -0.03 -5.66
C LEU A 34 -22.50 -1.30 -5.62
N GLY A 35 -23.28 -1.51 -4.56
CA GLY A 35 -24.22 -2.64 -4.44
C GLY A 35 -23.56 -4.00 -4.28
N GLN A 36 -22.30 -4.05 -3.85
CA GLN A 36 -21.53 -5.29 -3.70
C GLN A 36 -21.70 -5.86 -2.29
N THR A 37 -22.75 -6.66 -2.10
CA THR A 37 -23.00 -7.42 -0.87
C THR A 37 -22.66 -8.90 -1.08
N GLY A 38 -21.73 -9.44 -0.29
CA GLY A 38 -21.42 -10.88 -0.26
C GLY A 38 -20.50 -11.40 -1.39
N ALA A 39 -20.15 -10.58 -2.38
CA ALA A 39 -19.14 -10.90 -3.39
C ALA A 39 -18.07 -9.80 -3.46
N ASP A 40 -16.84 -10.18 -3.81
CA ASP A 40 -15.74 -9.25 -4.03
C ASP A 40 -15.95 -8.39 -5.27
N LEU A 41 -15.75 -7.07 -5.13
CA LEU A 41 -15.77 -6.13 -6.24
C LEU A 41 -14.51 -6.38 -7.09
N PRO A 42 -14.60 -6.95 -8.30
CA PRO A 42 -13.41 -7.37 -9.03
C PRO A 42 -12.67 -6.15 -9.59
N LEU A 43 -11.34 -6.23 -9.61
CA LEU A 43 -10.52 -5.33 -10.43
C LEU A 43 -10.72 -5.68 -11.91
N SER A 44 -10.65 -4.67 -12.78
CA SER A 44 -10.79 -4.92 -14.22
C SER A 44 -9.65 -5.80 -14.74
N ARG A 45 -9.95 -6.70 -15.68
CA ARG A 45 -8.95 -7.61 -16.27
C ARG A 45 -7.79 -6.83 -16.92
N SER A 46 -8.10 -5.77 -17.65
CA SER A 46 -7.08 -4.92 -18.30
C SER A 46 -6.18 -4.18 -17.30
N PHE A 47 -6.66 -3.89 -16.09
CA PHE A 47 -5.80 -3.39 -15.02
C PHE A 47 -4.85 -4.47 -14.50
N LEU A 48 -5.37 -5.68 -14.23
CA LEU A 48 -4.58 -6.81 -13.74
C LEU A 48 -3.51 -7.26 -14.75
N GLU A 49 -3.83 -7.26 -16.05
CA GLU A 49 -2.89 -7.58 -17.14
C GLU A 49 -1.73 -6.58 -17.18
N ARG A 50 -2.01 -5.28 -17.24
CA ARG A 50 -0.95 -4.25 -17.24
C ARG A 50 -0.11 -4.26 -15.96
N LEU A 51 -0.76 -4.49 -14.82
CA LEU A 51 -0.06 -4.60 -13.55
C LEU A 51 0.88 -5.80 -13.56
N GLY A 52 0.40 -6.94 -14.07
CA GLY A 52 1.17 -8.16 -14.20
C GLY A 52 2.34 -8.07 -15.16
N GLU A 53 2.15 -7.43 -16.32
CA GLU A 53 3.21 -7.13 -17.28
C GLU A 53 4.32 -6.29 -16.64
N GLU A 54 3.96 -5.23 -15.92
CA GLU A 54 4.94 -4.34 -15.30
C GLU A 54 5.78 -5.05 -14.24
N ILE A 55 5.16 -5.90 -13.40
CA ILE A 55 5.89 -6.63 -12.34
C ILE A 55 6.46 -7.98 -12.81
N GLY A 56 6.22 -8.38 -14.06
CA GLY A 56 6.64 -9.66 -14.61
C GLY A 56 5.95 -10.88 -13.99
N LYS A 57 4.67 -10.76 -13.58
CA LYS A 57 3.88 -11.84 -12.99
C LYS A 57 2.45 -11.89 -13.51
N CYS A 58 1.87 -13.08 -13.59
CA CYS A 58 0.44 -13.22 -13.80
C CYS A 58 -0.31 -12.85 -12.51
N VAL A 59 -1.13 -11.80 -12.54
CA VAL A 59 -1.98 -11.41 -11.40
C VAL A 59 -3.29 -12.17 -11.49
N SER A 60 -3.67 -12.87 -10.42
CA SER A 60 -4.90 -13.66 -10.40
C SER A 60 -6.15 -12.79 -10.69
N PRO A 61 -7.10 -13.25 -11.53
CA PRO A 61 -8.41 -12.60 -11.68
C PRO A 61 -9.21 -12.53 -10.36
N SER A 62 -8.88 -13.37 -9.39
CA SER A 62 -9.45 -13.38 -8.04
C SER A 62 -8.58 -12.64 -7.02
N ALA A 63 -7.63 -11.81 -7.45
CA ALA A 63 -6.79 -11.04 -6.55
C ALA A 63 -7.66 -10.12 -5.68
N TRP A 64 -7.39 -10.16 -4.38
CA TRP A 64 -8.04 -9.28 -3.42
C TRP A 64 -7.37 -7.91 -3.42
N TRP A 65 -8.12 -6.87 -3.09
CA TRP A 65 -7.59 -5.52 -2.96
C TRP A 65 -8.24 -4.73 -1.83
N ALA A 66 -7.54 -3.70 -1.38
CA ALA A 66 -8.04 -2.70 -0.45
C ALA A 66 -7.42 -1.34 -0.73
N MET A 67 -8.20 -0.28 -0.51
CA MET A 67 -7.72 1.10 -0.58
C MET A 67 -7.25 1.60 0.78
N ASP A 68 -6.34 2.57 0.74
CA ASP A 68 -5.79 3.25 1.92
C ASP A 68 -5.38 2.27 3.03
N TYR A 69 -4.71 1.18 2.65
CA TYR A 69 -4.41 0.07 3.54
C TYR A 69 -3.21 0.42 4.43
N HIS A 70 -3.42 0.37 5.74
CA HIS A 70 -2.46 0.85 6.70
C HIS A 70 -1.22 -0.05 6.80
N ILE A 71 -0.02 0.53 6.88
CA ILE A 71 1.23 -0.25 6.93
C ILE A 71 1.36 -1.11 8.20
N ASP A 72 0.80 -0.67 9.33
CA ASP A 72 0.76 -1.49 10.55
C ASP A 72 -0.17 -2.70 10.38
N TRP A 73 -1.23 -2.58 9.57
CA TRP A 73 -2.09 -3.70 9.23
C TRP A 73 -1.39 -4.66 8.29
N LEU A 74 -0.56 -4.16 7.37
CA LEU A 74 0.30 -5.01 6.53
C LEU A 74 1.23 -5.85 7.40
N PHE A 75 1.97 -5.22 8.32
CA PHE A 75 2.87 -5.94 9.23
C PHE A 75 2.12 -6.95 10.11
N SER A 76 0.97 -6.57 10.66
CA SER A 76 0.15 -7.48 11.45
C SER A 76 -0.38 -8.66 10.63
N ALA A 77 -0.71 -8.44 9.35
CA ALA A 77 -1.18 -9.49 8.45
C ALA A 77 -0.06 -10.50 8.13
N LEU A 78 1.17 -10.01 7.93
CA LEU A 78 2.34 -10.86 7.72
C LEU A 78 2.63 -11.73 8.95
N VAL A 79 2.51 -11.17 10.17
CA VAL A 79 2.60 -11.96 11.41
C VAL A 79 1.47 -13.00 11.48
N LEU A 80 0.23 -12.59 11.24
CA LEU A 80 -0.94 -13.47 11.34
C LEU A 80 -0.88 -14.63 10.34
N ASP A 81 -0.44 -14.36 9.12
CA ASP A 81 -0.19 -15.37 8.07
C ASP A 81 0.84 -16.41 8.50
N PHE A 82 1.94 -15.98 9.15
CA PHE A 82 2.95 -16.90 9.66
C PHE A 82 2.37 -17.89 10.69
N PHE A 83 1.43 -17.43 11.53
CA PHE A 83 0.72 -18.28 12.48
C PHE A 83 -0.48 -19.04 11.87
N GLY A 84 -0.57 -19.12 10.54
CA GLY A 84 -1.63 -19.86 9.86
C GLY A 84 -3.02 -19.24 10.03
N GLY A 85 -3.09 -17.92 10.25
CA GLY A 85 -4.33 -17.20 10.53
C GLY A 85 -4.82 -17.33 11.98
N VAL A 86 -4.11 -18.07 12.84
CA VAL A 86 -4.41 -18.12 14.27
C VAL A 86 -3.94 -16.83 14.92
N CYS A 87 -4.83 -16.16 15.65
CA CYS A 87 -4.53 -14.89 16.31
C CYS A 87 -4.19 -15.15 17.79
N PRO A 88 -2.93 -15.01 18.22
CA PRO A 88 -2.59 -14.96 19.63
C PRO A 88 -3.22 -13.75 20.32
N ASP A 89 -3.47 -13.85 21.62
CA ASP A 89 -4.10 -12.77 22.40
C ASP A 89 -3.34 -11.44 22.33
N ARG A 90 -2.00 -11.50 22.27
CA ARG A 90 -1.12 -10.33 22.22
C ARG A 90 0.25 -10.66 21.62
N PHE A 91 0.83 -9.67 20.96
CA PHE A 91 2.23 -9.67 20.54
C PHE A 91 3.00 -8.57 21.27
N HIS A 92 4.26 -8.85 21.60
CA HIS A 92 5.17 -7.79 22.00
C HIS A 92 5.53 -6.95 20.77
N ASN A 93 5.42 -5.63 20.87
CA ASN A 93 5.80 -4.72 19.79
C ASN A 93 7.32 -4.49 19.84
N PRO A 94 8.08 -5.03 18.88
CA PRO A 94 9.54 -5.03 18.92
C PRO A 94 10.08 -3.63 18.84
N ARG A 95 11.32 -3.46 19.34
CA ARG A 95 12.01 -2.19 19.37
C ARG A 95 13.40 -2.30 18.79
N ALA A 96 13.83 -1.23 18.13
CA ALA A 96 15.24 -1.10 17.80
C ALA A 96 16.03 -0.93 19.11
N VAL A 97 16.99 -1.81 19.33
CA VAL A 97 17.96 -1.68 20.42
C VAL A 97 19.02 -0.72 19.89
N ASP A 98 19.09 0.49 20.46
CA ASP A 98 20.15 1.48 20.22
C ASP A 98 20.30 2.02 18.78
N SER A 99 19.23 2.56 18.20
CA SER A 99 19.33 3.37 16.98
C SER A 99 18.81 4.78 17.24
N GLU A 100 19.70 5.77 17.14
CA GLU A 100 19.37 7.20 17.04
C GLU A 100 18.50 7.53 15.81
N THR A 101 18.22 6.55 14.94
CA THR A 101 17.61 6.72 13.62
C THR A 101 16.15 6.25 13.51
N VAL A 102 15.58 5.54 14.50
CA VAL A 102 14.15 5.12 14.46
C VAL A 102 13.27 6.07 15.28
N SER A 103 12.57 6.97 14.57
CA SER A 103 11.74 8.07 15.12
C SER A 103 10.59 7.70 16.09
N SER A 104 10.37 6.41 16.40
CA SER A 104 9.45 5.99 17.49
C SER A 104 9.91 4.72 18.24
N GLY A 105 11.07 4.16 17.86
CA GLY A 105 11.61 2.92 18.41
C GLY A 105 10.69 1.69 18.33
N ARG A 106 9.52 1.73 17.67
CA ARG A 106 8.53 0.63 17.63
C ARG A 106 8.10 0.29 16.21
N LEU A 107 7.81 -0.99 15.97
CA LEU A 107 7.32 -1.47 14.68
C LEU A 107 5.85 -1.08 14.44
N ILE A 108 4.94 -1.39 15.36
CA ILE A 108 3.54 -0.93 15.28
C ILE A 108 3.44 0.44 15.95
N ARG A 109 3.02 1.47 15.20
CA ARG A 109 3.08 2.87 15.64
C ARG A 109 1.71 3.49 15.90
N GLY A 110 0.64 2.94 15.32
CA GLY A 110 -0.69 3.54 15.39
C GLY A 110 -0.76 4.88 14.65
N THR A 111 0.13 5.11 13.68
CA THR A 111 0.08 6.28 12.78
C THR A 111 -1.03 6.12 11.74
N ASN A 112 -1.12 7.03 10.76
CA ASN A 112 -1.99 6.93 9.59
C ASN A 112 -1.17 6.81 8.30
N GLU A 113 -0.14 5.97 8.30
CA GLU A 113 0.69 5.75 7.11
C GLU A 113 0.13 4.56 6.33
N ASP A 114 -0.50 4.83 5.19
CA ASP A 114 -1.19 3.86 4.36
C ASP A 114 -0.66 3.82 2.92
N PHE A 115 -0.98 2.75 2.19
CA PHE A 115 -0.84 2.68 0.74
C PHE A 115 -2.17 2.94 0.05
N ASP A 116 -2.17 3.75 -1.01
CA ASP A 116 -3.40 4.17 -1.71
C ASP A 116 -4.22 2.95 -2.19
N LEU A 117 -3.54 1.91 -2.69
CA LEU A 117 -4.14 0.63 -3.07
C LEU A 117 -3.17 -0.51 -2.76
N ILE A 118 -3.70 -1.64 -2.27
CA ILE A 118 -2.98 -2.92 -2.25
C ILE A 118 -3.71 -3.95 -3.09
N VAL A 119 -2.95 -4.82 -3.76
CA VAL A 119 -3.46 -5.99 -4.47
C VAL A 119 -2.72 -7.22 -3.97
N ALA A 120 -3.44 -8.27 -3.57
CA ALA A 120 -2.85 -9.48 -3.02
C ALA A 120 -3.46 -10.74 -3.63
N PHE A 121 -2.60 -11.71 -3.91
CA PHE A 121 -2.95 -13.03 -4.43
C PHE A 121 -1.82 -13.99 -4.09
N ASP A 122 -2.14 -15.26 -3.86
CA ASP A 122 -1.17 -16.29 -3.46
C ASP A 122 -0.24 -15.80 -2.32
N ARG A 123 1.07 -15.77 -2.58
CA ARG A 123 2.13 -15.23 -1.70
C ARG A 123 2.67 -13.88 -2.19
N THR A 124 1.87 -13.12 -2.94
CA THR A 124 2.27 -11.84 -3.53
C THR A 124 1.42 -10.69 -2.99
N ILE A 125 2.09 -9.58 -2.63
CA ILE A 125 1.47 -8.30 -2.28
C ILE A 125 2.04 -7.23 -3.20
N ILE A 126 1.16 -6.43 -3.79
CA ILE A 126 1.52 -5.27 -4.60
C ILE A 126 1.03 -4.04 -3.83
N LEU A 127 1.96 -3.18 -3.45
CA LEU A 127 1.72 -1.92 -2.75
C LEU A 127 1.75 -0.80 -3.79
N ILE A 128 0.65 -0.08 -3.96
CA ILE A 128 0.48 0.94 -4.99
C ILE A 128 0.29 2.30 -4.33
N GLU A 129 1.12 3.26 -4.72
CA GLU A 129 0.95 4.68 -4.43
C GLU A 129 0.54 5.40 -5.70
N ALA A 130 -0.49 6.24 -5.63
CA ALA A 130 -1.03 6.95 -6.78
C ALA A 130 -0.89 8.48 -6.65
N LYS A 131 -0.55 9.13 -7.77
CA LYS A 131 -0.61 10.59 -7.91
C LYS A 131 -1.12 10.97 -9.29
N GLY A 132 -2.15 11.82 -9.34
CA GLY A 132 -2.71 12.36 -10.58
C GLY A 132 -2.06 13.68 -11.00
N VAL A 133 -2.57 14.79 -10.44
CA VAL A 133 -2.12 16.16 -10.76
C VAL A 133 -1.08 16.72 -9.79
N THR A 134 -0.80 15.99 -8.71
CA THR A 134 0.24 16.36 -7.73
C THR A 134 1.44 15.43 -7.86
N SER A 135 2.52 15.70 -7.14
CA SER A 135 3.70 14.85 -7.08
C SER A 135 3.85 14.19 -5.71
N TRP A 136 4.58 13.08 -5.66
CA TRP A 136 5.10 12.56 -4.40
C TRP A 136 6.17 13.49 -3.84
N GLY A 137 6.23 13.62 -2.52
CA GLY A 137 7.38 14.22 -1.84
C GLY A 137 8.39 13.15 -1.45
N ASN A 138 9.70 13.44 -1.53
CA ASN A 138 10.77 12.52 -1.14
C ASN A 138 10.60 11.99 0.29
N LYS A 139 10.15 12.85 1.22
CA LYS A 139 9.87 12.46 2.60
C LYS A 139 8.78 11.39 2.72
N GLN A 140 7.76 11.39 1.85
CA GLN A 140 6.67 10.40 1.89
C GLN A 140 7.20 9.01 1.50
N ILE A 141 7.91 8.92 0.37
CA ILE A 141 8.46 7.65 -0.13
C ILE A 141 9.56 7.12 0.79
N ALA A 142 10.47 8.00 1.24
CA ALA A 142 11.54 7.63 2.17
C ALA A 142 10.99 7.07 3.48
N ARG A 143 9.89 7.65 4.01
CA ARG A 143 9.23 7.12 5.21
C ARG A 143 8.68 5.70 5.00
N LYS A 144 7.98 5.45 3.90
CA LYS A 144 7.43 4.12 3.60
C LYS A 144 8.54 3.08 3.41
N CYS A 145 9.58 3.45 2.69
CA CYS A 145 10.79 2.62 2.54
C CYS A 145 11.41 2.29 3.91
N GLN A 146 11.56 3.29 4.78
CA GLN A 146 12.08 3.10 6.13
C GLN A 146 11.20 2.16 6.97
N ARG A 147 9.88 2.29 6.89
CA ARG A 147 8.95 1.38 7.59
C ARG A 147 9.10 -0.07 7.12
N LEU A 148 9.22 -0.31 5.82
CA LEU A 148 9.45 -1.65 5.29
C LEU A 148 10.83 -2.20 5.72
N ARG A 149 11.85 -1.34 5.82
CA ARG A 149 13.16 -1.71 6.34
C ARG A 149 13.09 -2.14 7.81
N GLU A 150 12.41 -1.35 8.64
CA GLU A 150 12.18 -1.68 10.06
C GLU A 150 11.44 -3.01 10.21
N TRP A 151 10.48 -3.30 9.32
CA TRP A 151 9.85 -4.62 9.29
C TRP A 151 10.87 -5.75 9.08
N SER A 152 11.74 -5.62 8.07
CA SER A 152 12.81 -6.59 7.85
C SER A 152 13.72 -6.73 9.08
N GLU A 153 14.10 -5.64 9.73
CA GLU A 153 15.03 -5.67 10.86
C GLU A 153 14.40 -6.27 12.13
N LEU A 154 13.12 -6.00 12.38
CA LEU A 154 12.46 -6.29 13.64
C LEU A 154 11.54 -7.52 13.61
N SER A 155 11.16 -8.03 12.44
CA SER A 155 10.20 -9.15 12.33
C SER A 155 10.66 -10.41 13.09
N ASP A 156 11.96 -10.69 13.07
CA ASP A 156 12.53 -11.87 13.75
C ASP A 156 12.43 -11.79 15.29
N GLN A 157 12.27 -10.59 15.85
CA GLN A 157 12.01 -10.40 17.28
C GLN A 157 10.57 -10.76 17.67
N ILE A 158 9.64 -10.73 16.72
CA ILE A 158 8.25 -11.17 16.92
C ILE A 158 8.17 -12.68 16.70
N VAL A 159 8.75 -13.13 15.59
CA VAL A 159 8.66 -14.48 15.10
C VAL A 159 10.06 -14.95 14.69
N PRO A 160 10.75 -15.76 15.51
CA PRO A 160 12.05 -16.28 15.15
C PRO A 160 11.99 -17.07 13.83
N GLY A 161 12.86 -16.74 12.87
CA GLY A 161 12.90 -17.42 11.57
C GLY A 161 11.82 -16.99 10.57
N PHE A 162 11.22 -15.81 10.78
CA PHE A 162 10.22 -15.26 9.86
C PHE A 162 10.77 -15.18 8.43
N LYS A 163 12.02 -14.72 8.27
CA LYS A 163 12.65 -14.54 6.96
C LYS A 163 12.94 -15.83 6.20
N THR A 164 12.98 -16.98 6.87
CA THR A 164 13.35 -18.27 6.27
C THR A 164 12.15 -19.14 5.93
N SER A 165 10.93 -18.70 6.27
CA SER A 165 9.70 -19.48 6.13
C SER A 165 8.80 -18.87 5.05
N SER A 166 8.56 -19.61 3.95
CA SER A 166 7.64 -19.26 2.83
C SER A 166 7.56 -17.75 2.51
N PRO A 167 8.54 -17.19 1.78
CA PRO A 167 8.67 -15.74 1.63
C PRO A 167 7.47 -15.12 0.89
N VAL A 168 6.93 -14.04 1.44
CA VAL A 168 5.99 -13.16 0.73
C VAL A 168 6.77 -12.30 -0.25
N GLU A 169 6.31 -12.23 -1.50
CA GLU A 169 6.87 -11.33 -2.48
C GLU A 169 6.11 -10.00 -2.45
N ILE A 170 6.81 -8.92 -2.08
CA ILE A 170 6.22 -7.59 -1.99
C ILE A 170 6.75 -6.72 -3.12
N PHE A 171 5.85 -6.17 -3.92
CA PHE A 171 6.16 -5.24 -5.01
C PHE A 171 5.71 -3.84 -4.61
N VAL A 172 6.49 -2.82 -4.97
CA VAL A 172 6.05 -1.42 -4.83
C VAL A 172 5.88 -0.82 -6.22
N VAL A 173 4.72 -0.23 -6.47
CA VAL A 173 4.34 0.39 -7.73
C VAL A 173 3.98 1.85 -7.47
N LEU A 174 4.56 2.75 -8.26
CA LEU A 174 4.12 4.14 -8.36
C LEU A 174 3.20 4.29 -9.56
N MET A 175 2.00 4.79 -9.31
CA MET A 175 0.96 4.95 -10.31
C MET A 175 0.71 6.44 -10.60
N SER A 176 1.10 6.91 -11.78
CA SER A 176 0.92 8.31 -12.19
C SER A 176 0.77 8.46 -13.70
N PRO A 177 0.26 9.60 -14.19
CA PRO A 177 0.16 9.86 -15.63
C PRO A 177 1.53 9.84 -16.33
N LYS A 178 2.56 10.37 -15.65
CA LYS A 178 3.96 10.42 -16.12
C LYS A 178 4.91 9.87 -15.06
N PRO A 179 6.10 9.38 -15.44
CA PRO A 179 7.12 9.00 -14.47
C PRO A 179 7.49 10.16 -13.52
N PRO A 180 7.77 9.88 -12.24
CA PRO A 180 8.24 10.91 -11.32
C PRO A 180 9.62 11.41 -11.74
N SER A 181 9.78 12.74 -11.86
CA SER A 181 11.03 13.38 -12.29
C SER A 181 11.88 13.96 -11.14
N ARG A 182 11.31 14.06 -9.94
CA ARG A 182 11.94 14.70 -8.76
C ARG A 182 12.03 13.78 -7.54
N LEU A 183 11.79 12.49 -7.75
CA LEU A 183 11.93 11.51 -6.67
C LEU A 183 13.40 11.13 -6.51
N ASP A 184 13.91 11.30 -5.29
CA ASP A 184 15.22 10.79 -4.93
C ASP A 184 15.17 9.26 -4.90
N ARG A 185 16.25 8.62 -5.34
CA ARG A 185 16.40 7.17 -5.23
C ARG A 185 16.43 6.80 -3.74
N VAL A 186 15.59 5.83 -3.37
CA VAL A 186 15.59 5.24 -2.03
C VAL A 186 16.08 3.80 -2.10
N ASP A 187 16.80 3.40 -1.07
CA ASP A 187 17.34 2.05 -0.96
C ASP A 187 16.28 1.12 -0.35
N TRP A 188 15.47 0.50 -1.21
CA TRP A 188 14.42 -0.42 -0.78
C TRP A 188 15.03 -1.67 -0.12
N PRO A 189 14.41 -2.19 0.96
CA PRO A 189 14.91 -3.41 1.59
C PRO A 189 14.80 -4.60 0.61
N THR A 190 15.75 -5.52 0.67
CA THR A 190 15.94 -6.58 -0.34
C THR A 190 14.77 -7.53 -0.56
N PHE A 191 13.85 -7.63 0.40
CA PHE A 191 12.63 -8.44 0.25
C PHE A 191 11.55 -7.74 -0.59
N VAL A 192 11.68 -6.43 -0.80
CA VAL A 192 10.82 -5.65 -1.70
C VAL A 192 11.38 -5.75 -3.12
N LYS A 193 10.54 -6.20 -4.04
CA LYS A 193 10.84 -6.30 -5.47
C LYS A 193 10.76 -4.91 -6.10
N THR A 194 11.78 -4.60 -6.88
CA THR A 194 11.98 -3.32 -7.59
C THR A 194 12.56 -3.59 -8.97
N LYS A 195 12.40 -2.65 -9.90
CA LYS A 195 13.04 -2.66 -11.22
C LYS A 195 14.28 -1.77 -11.16
N ASP A 196 15.47 -2.36 -11.26
CA ASP A 196 16.76 -1.66 -11.19
C ASP A 196 16.97 -0.83 -9.89
N GLY A 197 16.37 -1.29 -8.78
CA GLY A 197 16.39 -0.60 -7.49
C GLY A 197 15.42 0.58 -7.38
N GLU A 198 14.49 0.71 -8.32
CA GLU A 198 13.40 1.70 -8.32
C GLU A 198 12.03 1.00 -8.23
N PRO A 199 11.01 1.63 -7.64
CA PRO A 199 9.64 1.14 -7.72
C PRO A 199 9.20 0.88 -9.17
N PHE A 200 8.39 -0.14 -9.35
CA PHE A 200 7.66 -0.38 -10.60
C PHE A 200 6.76 0.80 -10.93
N ARG A 201 6.41 0.97 -12.20
CA ARG A 201 5.67 2.14 -12.66
C ARG A 201 4.47 1.73 -13.47
N LEU A 202 3.29 2.19 -13.05
CA LEU A 202 2.06 1.97 -13.79
C LEU A 202 1.44 3.30 -14.20
N ARG A 203 0.96 3.41 -15.43
CA ARG A 203 0.29 4.63 -15.88
C ARG A 203 -1.08 4.76 -15.21
N LEU A 204 -1.31 5.89 -14.54
CA LEU A 204 -2.64 6.36 -14.14
C LEU A 204 -3.27 7.10 -15.33
N ASP A 205 -4.32 6.52 -15.91
CA ASP A 205 -5.05 7.19 -16.97
C ASP A 205 -6.07 8.17 -16.38
N LEU A 206 -6.03 9.41 -16.87
CA LEU A 206 -6.94 10.49 -16.51
C LEU A 206 -7.70 11.01 -17.73
N ALA A 207 -7.74 10.26 -18.84
CA ALA A 207 -8.41 10.65 -20.08
C ALA A 207 -9.89 11.06 -19.89
N ASP A 208 -10.59 10.42 -18.95
CA ASP A 208 -11.98 10.74 -18.62
C ASP A 208 -12.13 11.81 -17.51
N ALA A 209 -11.02 12.28 -16.94
CA ALA A 209 -11.03 13.34 -15.94
C ALA A 209 -11.07 14.73 -16.60
N PRO A 210 -11.51 15.78 -15.86
CA PRO A 210 -11.50 17.15 -16.38
C PRO A 210 -10.11 17.60 -16.85
N GLU A 211 -10.06 18.45 -17.88
CA GLU A 211 -8.81 19.03 -18.38
C GLU A 211 -8.10 19.90 -17.34
N VAL A 212 -8.88 20.55 -16.47
CA VAL A 212 -8.38 21.40 -15.40
C VAL A 212 -9.09 21.01 -14.11
N PHE A 213 -8.30 20.69 -13.09
CA PHE A 213 -8.74 20.57 -11.71
C PHE A 213 -8.58 21.91 -11.01
N LEU A 214 -9.45 22.20 -10.04
CA LEU A 214 -9.32 23.38 -9.19
C LEU A 214 -8.87 22.95 -7.80
N ALA A 215 -7.72 23.46 -7.36
CA ALA A 215 -7.18 23.20 -6.04
C ALA A 215 -7.31 24.45 -5.16
N PRO A 216 -7.92 24.35 -3.96
CA PRO A 216 -7.88 25.44 -3.00
C PRO A 216 -6.44 25.63 -2.49
N GLU A 217 -5.95 26.85 -2.52
CA GLU A 217 -4.64 27.25 -1.98
C GLU A 217 -4.84 28.39 -0.99
N ARG A 218 -4.30 28.25 0.23
CA ARG A 218 -4.33 29.34 1.22
C ARG A 218 -3.47 30.51 0.75
N CYS A 219 -3.96 31.72 0.92
CA CYS A 219 -3.26 32.94 0.56
C CYS A 219 -3.44 34.05 1.61
N ASP A 220 -2.56 35.05 1.56
CA ASP A 220 -2.72 36.29 2.31
C ASP A 220 -3.74 37.23 1.62
N GLU A 221 -3.98 38.41 2.21
CA GLU A 221 -4.90 39.42 1.67
C GLU A 221 -4.50 39.92 0.26
N SER A 222 -3.25 39.73 -0.14
CA SER A 222 -2.75 40.09 -1.47
C SER A 222 -2.87 38.96 -2.50
N GLY A 223 -3.35 37.78 -2.10
CA GLY A 223 -3.50 36.60 -2.97
C GLY A 223 -2.22 35.77 -3.13
N LEU A 224 -1.16 36.07 -2.37
CA LEU A 224 0.08 35.30 -2.41
C LEU A 224 -0.04 34.02 -1.55
N PRO A 225 0.53 32.89 -1.98
CA PRO A 225 0.46 31.64 -1.21
C PRO A 225 1.02 31.79 0.20
N ALA A 226 0.21 31.45 1.20
CA ALA A 226 0.56 31.61 2.61
C ALA A 226 -0.01 30.45 3.44
N SER A 227 0.85 29.65 4.07
CA SER A 227 0.42 28.48 4.88
C SER A 227 -0.48 28.88 6.05
N MET A 228 -0.25 30.07 6.61
CA MET A 228 -1.03 30.66 7.70
C MET A 228 -1.99 31.75 7.22
N GLY A 229 -2.21 31.89 5.91
CA GLY A 229 -3.13 32.89 5.37
C GLY A 229 -4.58 32.66 5.77
N ASP A 230 -5.31 33.75 6.00
CA ASP A 230 -6.74 33.74 6.36
C ASP A 230 -7.66 33.78 5.13
N CYS A 231 -7.09 33.95 3.93
CA CYS A 231 -7.80 33.86 2.66
C CYS A 231 -7.48 32.55 1.92
N TRP A 232 -8.27 32.23 0.89
CA TRP A 232 -7.98 31.13 -0.03
C TRP A 232 -8.43 31.47 -1.45
N GLN A 233 -7.77 30.87 -2.43
CA GLN A 233 -8.08 31.02 -3.86
C GLN A 233 -8.12 29.67 -4.57
N LEU A 234 -8.76 29.63 -5.74
CA LEU A 234 -8.77 28.45 -6.60
C LEU A 234 -7.61 28.53 -7.59
N LYS A 235 -6.69 27.57 -7.48
CA LYS A 235 -5.58 27.41 -8.41
C LYS A 235 -5.93 26.37 -9.48
N PRO A 236 -5.89 26.72 -10.77
CA PRO A 236 -6.06 25.74 -11.83
C PRO A 236 -4.85 24.81 -11.90
N LEU A 237 -5.10 23.51 -11.94
CA LEU A 237 -4.12 22.45 -12.14
C LEU A 237 -4.50 21.69 -13.42
N GLY A 238 -3.73 21.88 -14.47
CA GLY A 238 -3.94 21.15 -15.72
C GLY A 238 -3.74 19.65 -15.51
N ARG A 239 -4.62 18.85 -16.10
CA ARG A 239 -4.39 17.41 -16.26
C ARG A 239 -3.08 17.22 -17.03
N PRO A 240 -2.18 16.30 -16.61
CA PRO A 240 -0.94 16.05 -17.34
C PRO A 240 -1.22 15.67 -18.80
N ASN A 241 -0.59 16.36 -19.75
CA ASN A 241 -0.63 15.99 -21.15
C ASN A 241 0.14 14.67 -21.36
N LEU A 242 -0.54 13.62 -21.77
CA LEU A 242 0.02 12.27 -21.87
C LEU A 242 0.99 12.10 -23.05
N ASP A 243 1.01 13.06 -23.98
CA ASP A 243 1.84 13.04 -25.20
C ASP A 243 3.18 13.79 -25.05
N GLU A 244 3.41 14.44 -23.91
CA GLU A 244 4.66 15.15 -23.61
C GLU A 244 5.51 14.32 -22.64
N ASN A 245 6.66 13.83 -23.10
CA ASN A 245 7.63 13.10 -22.26
C ASN A 245 8.45 14.06 -21.37
#